data_AF-G2FY95-F1
#
_entry.id   AF-G2FY95-F1
#
_cell.length_a   1.000
_cell.length_b   1.000
_cell.length_c   1.000
_cell.angle_alpha   90.00
_cell.angle_beta   90.00
_cell.angle_gamma   90.00
#
_symmetry.space_group_name_H-M   'P 1'
#
loop_
_entity.id
_entity.type
_entity.pdbx_description
1 polymer ?
#
loop_
_entity_poly.entity_id
_entity_poly.type
_entity_poly.pdbx_seq_one_letter_code
_entity_poly.pdbx_strand_id
1 'polypeptide(L)' 'THTSLLSEAGVGLKEIMRRLGYKDDDTTRHVYMHVTKSMKKESSRKFSELMRGLRKNSL' A
#
# COMPACT_ATOMS: atom_id res chain seq x y z
N THR A 1 -12.73 -2.87 -7.95
CA THR A 1 -11.61 -3.58 -8.61
C THR A 1 -10.53 -2.64 -9.14
N HIS A 2 -10.85 -1.57 -9.90
CA HIS A 2 -9.83 -0.68 -10.49
C HIS A 2 -9.01 0.12 -9.43
N THR A 3 -9.64 0.61 -8.37
CA THR A 3 -8.99 1.34 -7.26
C THR A 3 -7.95 0.50 -6.53
N SER A 4 -8.27 -0.75 -6.21
CA SER A 4 -7.37 -1.66 -5.50
C SER A 4 -6.09 -1.91 -6.30
N LEU A 5 -6.21 -2.21 -7.60
CA LEU A 5 -5.07 -2.44 -8.50
C LEU A 5 -4.14 -1.22 -8.59
N LEU A 6 -4.72 -0.02 -8.74
CA LEU A 6 -3.92 1.21 -8.79
C LEU A 6 -3.25 1.52 -7.45
N SER A 7 -3.93 1.21 -6.34
CA SER A 7 -3.38 1.39 -4.99
C SER A 7 -2.21 0.44 -4.74
N GLU A 8 -2.34 -0.83 -5.14
CA GLU A 8 -1.28 -1.84 -5.06
C GLU A 8 -0.09 -1.50 -5.96
N ALA A 9 -0.34 -0.91 -7.13
CA ALA A 9 0.69 -0.38 -8.01
C ALA A 9 1.35 0.93 -7.49
N GLY A 10 0.97 1.42 -6.30
CA GLY A 10 1.56 2.61 -5.69
C GLY A 10 1.10 3.94 -6.29
N VAL A 11 0.02 3.94 -7.08
CA VAL A 11 -0.53 5.17 -7.68
C VAL A 11 -1.17 6.02 -6.58
N GLY A 12 -0.89 7.32 -6.56
CA GLY A 12 -1.42 8.24 -5.53
C GLY A 12 -2.94 8.41 -5.59
N LEU A 13 -3.58 8.61 -4.43
CA LEU A 13 -5.04 8.75 -4.32
C LEU A 13 -5.64 9.80 -5.28
N LYS A 14 -5.01 10.97 -5.41
CA LYS A 14 -5.49 12.05 -6.31
C LYS A 14 -5.48 11.62 -7.79
N GLU A 15 -4.51 10.82 -8.19
CA GLU A 15 -4.41 10.28 -9.55
C GLU A 15 -5.52 9.26 -9.81
N ILE A 16 -5.75 8.37 -8.84
CA ILE A 16 -6.84 7.40 -8.86
C ILE A 16 -8.20 8.10 -8.98
N MET A 17 -8.45 9.10 -8.14
CA MET A 17 -9.70 9.86 -8.17
C MET A 17 -9.92 10.60 -9.49
N ARG A 18 -8.87 11.16 -10.09
CA ARG A 18 -8.97 11.82 -11.40
C ARG A 18 -9.36 10.82 -12.49
N ARG A 19 -8.77 9.62 -12.48
CA ARG A 19 -9.11 8.54 -13.42
C ARG A 19 -10.54 8.02 -13.25
N LEU A 20 -11.08 8.10 -12.05
CA LEU A 20 -12.48 7.72 -11.73
C LEU A 20 -13.48 8.87 -11.94
N GLY A 21 -13.03 10.05 -12.38
CA GLY A 21 -13.90 11.19 -12.66
C GLY A 21 -14.42 11.92 -11.42
N TYR A 22 -13.65 11.97 -10.33
CA TYR A 22 -13.98 12.65 -9.06
C TYR A 22 -15.31 12.22 -8.39
N LYS A 23 -15.90 11.12 -8.85
CA LYS A 23 -17.28 10.75 -8.53
C LYS A 23 -17.45 10.02 -7.19
N ASP A 24 -16.35 9.62 -6.57
CA ASP A 24 -16.35 8.78 -5.36
C ASP A 24 -15.12 9.07 -4.50
N ASP A 25 -15.22 9.98 -3.53
CA ASP A 25 -14.12 10.30 -2.61
C ASP A 25 -14.02 9.26 -1.47
N ASP A 26 -15.12 9.01 -0.75
CA ASP A 26 -15.09 8.19 0.48
C ASP A 26 -14.78 6.71 0.23
N THR A 27 -15.45 6.07 -0.73
CA THR A 27 -15.20 4.66 -1.05
C THR A 27 -13.78 4.47 -1.57
N THR A 28 -13.35 5.34 -2.49
CA THR A 28 -12.00 5.30 -3.06
C THR A 28 -10.94 5.51 -1.98
N ARG A 29 -11.17 6.47 -1.07
CA ARG A 29 -10.29 6.75 0.06
C ARG A 29 -10.21 5.58 1.03
N HIS A 30 -11.34 4.95 1.37
CA HIS A 30 -11.34 3.78 2.26
C HIS A 30 -10.57 2.61 1.67
N VAL A 31 -10.80 2.28 0.40
CA VAL A 31 -10.08 1.20 -0.30
C VAL A 31 -8.59 1.53 -0.37
N TYR A 32 -8.23 2.74 -0.80
CA TYR A 32 -6.84 3.19 -0.88
C TYR A 32 -6.13 3.10 0.49
N MET A 33 -6.76 3.65 1.54
CA MET A 33 -6.20 3.62 2.90
C MET A 33 -6.02 2.20 3.43
N HIS A 34 -6.96 1.30 3.15
CA HIS A 34 -6.84 -0.09 3.59
C HIS A 34 -5.67 -0.81 2.89
N VAL A 35 -5.56 -0.66 1.56
CA VAL A 35 -4.48 -1.26 0.77
C VAL A 35 -3.12 -0.70 1.21
N THR A 36 -2.98 0.63 1.32
CA THR A 36 -1.72 1.26 1.74
C THR A 36 -1.31 0.87 3.16
N LYS A 37 -2.26 0.75 4.10
CA LYS A 37 -1.98 0.26 5.47
C LYS A 37 -1.45 -1.18 5.45
N SER A 38 -2.07 -2.05 4.67
CA SER A 38 -1.65 -3.45 4.52
C SER A 38 -0.25 -3.54 3.90
N MET A 39 0.02 -2.79 2.83
CA MET A 39 1.35 -2.71 2.21
C MET A 39 2.42 -2.22 3.20
N LYS A 40 2.13 -1.15 3.97
CA LYS A 40 3.06 -0.61 4.97
C LYS A 40 3.39 -1.65 6.06
N LYS A 41 2.37 -2.38 6.53
CA LYS A 41 2.55 -3.44 7.53
C LYS A 41 3.41 -4.58 6.97
N GLU A 42 3.16 -4.99 5.73
CA GLU A 42 3.95 -6.03 5.06
C GLU A 42 5.40 -5.59 4.86
N SER A 43 5.64 -4.37 4.37
CA SER A 43 6.99 -3.80 4.22
C SER A 43 7.73 -3.75 5.56
N SER A 44 7.07 -3.29 6.62
CA SER A 44 7.66 -3.26 7.97
C SER A 44 8.01 -4.67 8.46
N ARG A 45 7.16 -5.67 8.21
CA ARG A 45 7.44 -7.07 8.56
C ARG A 45 8.65 -7.60 7.79
N LYS A 46 8.67 -7.44 6.46
CA LYS A 46 9.79 -7.87 5.61
C LYS A 46 11.10 -7.23 6.03
N PHE A 47 11.07 -5.94 6.36
CA PHE A 47 12.24 -5.23 6.87
C PHE A 47 12.73 -5.79 8.21
N SER A 48 11.84 -6.03 9.17
CA SER A 48 12.20 -6.64 10.46
C SER A 48 12.77 -8.05 10.29
N GLU A 49 12.23 -8.84 9.36
CA GLU A 49 12.75 -10.18 9.03
C GLU A 49 14.14 -10.13 8.42
N LEU A 50 14.38 -9.21 7.48
CA LEU A 50 15.70 -8.95 6.89
C LEU A 50 16.72 -8.59 7.96
N MET A 51 16.39 -7.64 8.84
CA MET A 51 17.29 -7.20 9.93
C MET A 51 17.58 -8.32 10.93
N ARG A 52 16.61 -9.20 11.20
CA ARG A 52 16.82 -10.40 12.03
C ARG A 52 17.73 -11.42 11.34
N GLY A 53 17.58 -11.60 10.02
CA GLY A 53 18.44 -12.47 9.22
C GLY A 53 19.90 -12.00 9.21
N LEU A 54 20.14 -10.71 8.97
CA LEU A 54 21.47 -10.10 9.02
C LEU A 54 22.14 -10.28 10.38
N ARG A 55 21.39 -10.16 11.49
CA ARG A 55 21.91 -10.39 12.83
C ARG A 55 22.32 -11.85 13.07
N LYS A 56 21.56 -12.81 12.54
CA LYS A 56 21.83 -14.25 12.73
C LYS A 56 23.02 -14.77 11.92
N ASN A 57 23.33 -14.12 10.80
CA ASN A 57 24.42 -14.52 9.90
C ASN A 57 25.80 -13.94 10.31
N SER A 58 25.85 -13.17 11.41
CA SER A 58 27.06 -12.50 11.92
C SER A 58 27.58 -13.14 13.24
N LEU A 59 27.13 -14.35 13.55
CA LEU A 59 27.62 -15.24 14.63
C LEU A 59 28.07 -16.56 14.00
#